data_AF-A0A4R3KGT9-F1
#
_entry.id   AF-A0A4R3KGT9-F1
#
_cell.length_a   1.000
_cell.length_b   1.000
_cell.length_c   1.000
_cell.angle_alpha   90.00
_cell.angle_beta   90.00
_cell.angle_gamma   90.00
#
_symmetry.space_group_name_H-M   'P 1'
#
loop_
_entity.id
_entity.type
_entity.pdbx_description
1 polymer ?
#
loop_
_entity_poly.entity_id
_entity_poly.type
_entity_poly.pdbx_seq_one_letter_code
_entity_poly.pdbx_strand_id
1 'polypeptide(L)'
;MERYNRHRELKDTSETYKISYQQVYQWVKKYEDGGEEALRDRRGRKKEEQELTPEEKIKLEMKKLERENERLRAENAFLKKLEELERRRD
;
A
#
# COMPACT_ATOMS: atom_id res chain seq x y z
N MET A 1 -25.22 20.14 -22.99
CA MET A 1 -24.88 21.40 -22.29
C MET A 1 -24.06 21.16 -21.03
N GLU A 2 -24.46 20.27 -20.12
CA GLU A 2 -23.81 20.09 -18.80
C GLU A 2 -22.33 19.70 -18.84
N ARG A 3 -21.90 18.86 -19.79
CA ARG A 3 -20.47 18.48 -19.91
C ARG A 3 -19.59 19.65 -20.37
N TYR A 4 -20.14 20.56 -21.16
CA TYR A 4 -19.41 21.71 -21.70
C TYR A 4 -19.17 22.77 -20.62
N ASN A 5 -20.17 23.01 -19.76
CA ASN A 5 -20.03 23.90 -18.61
C ASN A 5 -19.00 23.38 -17.61
N ARG A 6 -19.02 22.08 -17.29
CA ARG A 6 -17.99 21.47 -16.42
C ARG A 6 -16.58 21.65 -16.95
N HIS A 7 -16.35 21.44 -18.24
CA HIS A 7 -15.02 21.66 -18.83
C HIS A 7 -14.56 23.11 -18.69
N ARG A 8 -15.46 24.08 -18.82
CA ARG A 8 -15.16 25.51 -18.63
C ARG A 8 -14.84 25.82 -17.17
N GLU A 9 -15.66 25.37 -16.23
CA GLU A 9 -15.45 25.56 -14.79
C GLU A 9 -14.14 24.95 -14.28
N LEU A 10 -13.80 23.75 -14.76
CA LEU A 10 -12.52 23.09 -14.45
C LEU A 10 -11.31 23.86 -15.01
N LYS A 11 -11.47 24.45 -16.20
CA LYS A 11 -10.43 25.28 -16.82
C LYS A 11 -10.25 26.60 -16.07
N ASP A 12 -11.34 27.28 -15.73
CA ASP A 12 -11.31 28.52 -14.95
C ASP A 12 -10.67 28.30 -13.57
N THR A 13 -10.98 27.17 -12.93
CA THR A 13 -10.36 26.75 -11.67
C THR A 13 -8.86 26.49 -11.84
N SER A 14 -8.46 25.79 -12.89
CA SER A 14 -7.05 25.53 -13.22
C SER A 14 -6.26 26.84 -13.39
N GLU A 15 -6.81 27.81 -14.12
CA GLU A 15 -6.19 29.12 -14.34
C GLU A 15 -6.10 29.95 -13.05
N THR A 16 -7.19 30.00 -12.27
CA THR A 16 -7.27 30.75 -11.01
C THR A 16 -6.22 30.29 -9.99
N TYR A 17 -6.10 28.97 -9.81
CA TYR A 17 -5.20 28.38 -8.82
C TYR A 17 -3.82 28.02 -9.40
N LYS A 18 -3.57 28.30 -10.68
CA LYS A 18 -2.31 27.99 -11.39
C LYS A 18 -1.88 26.52 -11.25
N ILE A 19 -2.86 25.63 -11.25
CA ILE A 19 -2.67 24.18 -11.21
C ILE A 19 -3.07 23.57 -12.54
N SER A 20 -2.59 22.37 -12.84
CA SER A 20 -2.92 21.70 -14.11
C SER A 20 -4.42 21.36 -14.18
N TYR A 21 -5.02 21.59 -15.35
CA TYR A 21 -6.38 21.16 -15.68
C TYR A 21 -6.61 19.68 -15.35
N GLN A 22 -5.62 18.84 -15.66
CA GLN A 22 -5.68 17.41 -15.39
C GLN A 22 -5.76 17.12 -13.89
N GLN A 23 -5.09 17.90 -13.04
CA GLN A 23 -5.15 17.74 -11.58
C GLN A 23 -6.54 18.07 -11.05
N VAL A 24 -7.12 19.20 -11.47
CA VAL A 24 -8.47 19.62 -11.06
C VAL A 24 -9.50 18.58 -11.50
N TYR A 25 -9.42 18.13 -12.76
CA TYR A 25 -10.29 17.09 -13.29
C TYR A 25 -10.19 15.79 -12.48
N GLN A 26 -8.96 15.35 -12.13
CA GLN A 26 -8.79 14.15 -11.32
C GLN A 26 -9.32 14.30 -9.90
N TRP A 27 -9.18 15.47 -9.27
CA TRP A 27 -9.76 15.72 -7.95
C TRP A 27 -11.28 15.69 -7.98
N VAL A 28 -11.90 16.36 -8.96
CA VAL A 28 -13.37 16.34 -9.11
C VAL A 28 -13.87 14.93 -9.33
N LYS A 29 -13.23 14.17 -10.23
CA LYS A 29 -13.61 12.77 -10.46
C LYS A 29 -13.47 11.91 -9.18
N LYS A 30 -12.35 12.03 -8.46
CA LYS A 30 -12.15 11.29 -7.19
C LYS A 30 -13.21 11.65 -6.14
N TYR A 31 -13.57 12.93 -6.07
CA TYR A 31 -14.59 13.41 -5.15
C TYR A 31 -15.99 12.91 -5.53
N GLU A 32 -16.35 12.88 -6.81
CA GLU A 32 -17.61 12.29 -7.28
C GLU A 32 -17.68 10.78 -6.97
N ASP A 33 -16.54 10.07 -7.08
CA ASP A 33 -16.47 8.62 -6.87
C ASP A 33 -16.52 8.21 -5.38
N GLY A 34 -15.96 9.02 -4.47
CA GLY A 34 -15.80 8.62 -3.06
C GLY A 34 -15.76 9.75 -2.03
N GLY A 35 -16.25 10.93 -2.40
CA GLY A 35 -16.33 12.10 -1.54
C GLY A 35 -14.97 12.59 -1.04
N GLU A 36 -14.98 13.25 0.11
CA GLU A 36 -13.77 13.83 0.72
C GLU A 36 -12.70 12.78 1.08
N GLU A 37 -13.13 11.59 1.54
CA GLU A 37 -12.21 10.51 1.92
C GLU A 37 -11.38 9.96 0.75
N ALA A 38 -11.88 10.09 -0.49
CA ALA A 38 -11.14 9.72 -1.71
C ALA A 38 -10.07 10.75 -2.11
N LEU A 39 -10.15 11.98 -1.59
CA LEU A 39 -9.13 13.02 -1.80
C LEU A 39 -8.00 12.96 -0.77
N ARG A 40 -8.18 12.25 0.35
CA ARG A 40 -7.13 12.10 1.36
C ARG A 40 -5.88 11.41 0.79
N ASP A 41 -4.73 12.02 1.03
CA ASP A 41 -3.45 11.44 0.65
C ASP A 41 -3.13 10.22 1.52
N ARG A 42 -3.13 9.03 0.92
CA ARG A 42 -2.82 7.75 1.59
C ARG A 42 -1.38 7.28 1.31
N ARG A 43 -0.54 8.10 0.67
CA ARG A 43 0.86 7.73 0.42
C ARG A 43 1.59 7.47 1.74
N GLY A 44 2.40 6.41 1.77
CA GLY A 44 3.16 6.01 2.96
C GLY A 44 2.33 5.45 4.13
N ARG A 45 0.99 5.45 4.05
CA ARG A 45 0.14 4.80 5.04
C ARG A 45 -0.12 3.35 4.66
N LYS A 46 0.08 2.44 5.60
CA LYS A 46 -0.38 1.05 5.47
C LYS A 46 -1.91 1.08 5.59
N LYS A 47 -2.62 0.37 4.69
CA LYS A 47 -4.07 0.14 4.86
C LYS A 47 -4.31 -0.40 6.27
N GLU A 48 -5.33 0.13 6.95
CA GLU A 48 -5.81 -0.43 8.21
C GLU A 48 -6.16 -1.91 8.00
N GLU A 49 -5.94 -2.77 8.99
CA GLU A 49 -6.20 -4.21 8.85
C GLU A 49 -7.69 -4.51 8.55
N GLN A 50 -8.57 -3.56 8.89
CA GLN A 50 -9.99 -3.56 8.59
C GLN A 50 -10.30 -3.23 7.11
N GLU A 51 -9.41 -2.52 6.41
CA GLU A 51 -9.53 -2.17 4.98
C GLU A 51 -8.92 -3.24 4.05
N LEU A 52 -8.29 -4.29 4.60
CA LEU A 52 -7.71 -5.38 3.82
C LEU A 52 -8.79 -6.36 3.38
N THR A 53 -8.78 -6.69 2.09
CA THR A 53 -9.54 -7.82 1.54
C THR A 53 -9.08 -9.14 2.18
N PRO A 54 -9.93 -10.19 2.20
CA PRO A 54 -9.52 -11.51 2.70
C PRO A 54 -8.23 -12.03 2.05
N GLU A 55 -8.06 -11.81 0.75
CA GLU A 55 -6.88 -12.21 -0.02
C GLU A 55 -5.63 -11.44 0.42
N GLU A 56 -5.75 -10.13 0.66
CA GLU A 56 -4.65 -9.31 1.18
C GLU A 56 -4.23 -9.75 2.59
N LYS A 57 -5.18 -10.13 3.45
CA LYS A 57 -4.90 -10.67 4.79
C LYS A 57 -4.14 -11.99 4.72
N ILE A 58 -4.59 -12.92 3.86
CA ILE A 58 -3.92 -14.21 3.64
C ILE A 58 -2.48 -13.97 3.16
N LYS A 59 -2.29 -13.10 2.16
CA LYS A 59 -0.96 -12.80 1.63
C LYS A 59 -0.04 -12.17 2.69
N LEU A 60 -0.59 -11.31 3.56
CA LEU A 60 0.17 -10.73 4.66
C LEU A 60 0.61 -11.80 5.66
N GLU A 61 -0.29 -12.72 6.01
CA GLU A 61 -0.01 -13.79 6.96
C GLU A 61 0.99 -14.81 6.40
N MET A 62 0.84 -15.22 5.13
CA MET A 62 1.83 -16.05 4.43
C MET A 62 3.22 -15.42 4.50
N LYS A 63 3.33 -14.11 4.23
CA LYS A 63 4.61 -13.40 4.27
C LYS A 63 5.20 -13.31 5.69
N LYS A 64 4.38 -13.32 6.74
CA LYS A 64 4.89 -13.41 8.13
C LYS A 64 5.42 -14.82 8.39
N LEU A 65 4.64 -15.84 8.03
CA LEU A 65 5.01 -17.25 8.22
C LEU A 65 6.28 -17.61 7.45
N GLU A 66 6.46 -17.14 6.22
CA GLU A 66 7.67 -17.35 5.43
C GLU A 66 8.93 -16.81 6.13
N ARG A 67 8.85 -15.60 6.69
CA ARG A 67 9.97 -15.01 7.43
C ARG A 67 10.29 -15.76 8.70
N GLU A 68 9.26 -16.18 9.44
CA GLU A 68 9.45 -16.98 10.63
C GLU A 68 10.05 -18.34 10.30
N ASN A 69 9.60 -18.96 9.20
CA ASN A 69 10.17 -20.21 8.72
C ASN A 69 11.66 -20.05 8.35
N GLU A 70 12.02 -18.97 7.66
CA GLU A 70 13.41 -18.64 7.32
C GLU A 70 14.26 -18.46 8.59
N ARG A 71 13.77 -17.70 9.57
CA ARG A 71 14.42 -17.51 10.88
C ARG A 71 14.67 -18.84 11.58
N LEU A 72 13.65 -19.70 11.66
CA LEU A 72 13.73 -21.01 12.30
C LEU A 72 14.68 -21.96 11.55
N ARG A 73 14.74 -21.88 10.21
CA ARG A 73 15.70 -22.67 9.43
C ARG A 73 17.14 -22.25 9.73
N ALA A 74 17.40 -20.95 9.83
CA ALA A 74 18.72 -20.44 10.20
C ALA A 74 19.11 -20.89 11.62
N GLU A 75 18.19 -20.80 12.58
CA GLU A 75 18.40 -21.24 13.96
C GLU A 75 18.69 -22.75 14.03
N ASN A 76 17.90 -23.58 13.33
CA ASN A 76 18.15 -25.01 13.24
C ASN A 76 19.49 -25.35 12.57
N ALA A 77 19.87 -24.63 11.51
CA ALA A 77 21.15 -24.83 10.84
C ALA A 77 22.32 -24.49 11.76
N PHE A 78 22.20 -23.43 12.55
CA PHE A 78 23.19 -23.03 13.54
C PHE A 78 23.35 -24.11 14.63
N LEU A 79 22.24 -24.58 15.20
CA LEU A 79 22.27 -25.62 16.24
C LEU A 79 22.91 -26.93 15.74
N LYS A 80 22.54 -27.38 14.53
CA LYS A 80 23.17 -28.56 13.91
C LYS A 80 24.68 -28.38 13.74
N LYS A 81 25.13 -27.17 13.41
CA LYS A 81 26.56 -26.89 13.26
C LYS A 81 27.29 -26.92 14.60
N LEU A 82 26.66 -26.43 15.67
CA LEU A 82 27.21 -26.47 17.01
C LEU A 82 27.40 -27.92 17.49
N GLU A 83 26.37 -28.75 17.34
CA GLU A 83 26.42 -30.17 17.70
C GLU A 83 27.53 -30.93 16.94
N GLU A 84 27.72 -30.63 15.65
CA GLU A 84 28.81 -31.22 14.85
C GLU A 84 30.19 -30.86 15.40
N LEU A 85 30.38 -29.62 15.89
CA LEU A 85 31.66 -29.17 16.45
C LEU A 85 31.94 -29.80 17.82
N GLU A 86 30.92 -29.97 18.65
CA GLU A 86 31.03 -30.66 19.93
C GLU A 86 31.43 -32.13 19.74
N ARG A 87 30.76 -32.86 18.85
CA ARG A 87 31.10 -34.26 18.52
C ARG A 87 32.50 -34.47 17.95
N ARG A 88 33.13 -33.43 17.38
CA ARG A 88 34.51 -33.51 16.87
C ARG A 88 35.57 -33.27 17.95
N ARG A 89 35.16 -32.71 19.09
CA ARG A 89 36.04 -32.41 20.23
C ARG A 89 36.12 -33.57 21.22
N ASP A 90 35.10 -34.43 21.24
CA ASP A 90 35.08 -35.72 21.93
C ASP A 90 35.78 -36.82 21.11
#